data_AF-A0A1Q7BQR5-F1
#
_entry.id   AF-A0A1Q7BQR5-F1
#
_cell.length_a   1.000
_cell.length_b   1.000
_cell.length_c   1.000
_cell.angle_alpha   90.00
_cell.angle_beta   90.00
_cell.angle_gamma   90.00
#
_symmetry.space_group_name_H-M   'P 1'
#
loop_
_entity.id
_entity.type
_entity.pdbx_description
1 polymer ?
#
loop_
_entity_poly.entity_id
_entity_poly.type
_entity_poly.pdbx_seq_one_letter_code
_entity_poly.pdbx_strand_id
1 'polypeptide(L)' 'MRIIPLPAGPSGNQPAQAADAVRLRERISDELRAEVAVNAWNGRLLLRLCGQIYNRPDEYERLAEGLPKLLRS' A
#
# COMPACT_ATOMS: atom_id res chain seq x y z
N MET A 1 -3.11 1.91 15.16
CA MET A 1 -2.25 2.12 13.97
C MET A 1 -1.37 0.89 13.78
N ARG A 2 -1.17 0.43 12.54
CA ARG A 2 -0.26 -0.68 12.20
C ARG A 2 0.60 -0.31 11.00
N ILE A 3 1.89 -0.64 11.07
CA ILE A 3 2.81 -0.59 9.93
C ILE A 3 2.93 -1.99 9.35
N ILE A 4 2.68 -2.12 8.06
CA ILE A 4 2.64 -3.38 7.32
C ILE A 4 3.76 -3.33 6.27
N PRO A 5 4.80 -4.17 6.37
CA PRO A 5 5.78 -4.28 5.31
C PRO A 5 5.12 -4.91 4.09
N LEU A 6 5.25 -4.27 2.93
CA LEU A 6 4.77 -4.79 1.68
C LEU A 6 5.80 -5.75 1.07
N PRO A 7 5.35 -6.78 0.32
CA PRO A 7 6.26 -7.64 -0.42
C PRO A 7 7.10 -6.81 -1.40
N ALA A 8 8.31 -7.29 -1.69
CA ALA A 8 9.11 -6.73 -2.78
C ALA A 8 8.31 -6.86 -4.09
N GLY A 9 8.34 -5.83 -4.93
CA GLY A 9 7.64 -5.83 -6.22
C GLY A 9 8.10 -6.98 -7.14
N PRO A 10 7.48 -7.12 -8.32
CA PRO A 10 7.65 -8.28 -9.22
C PRO A 10 9.12 -8.65 -9.50
N SER A 11 10.00 -7.66 -9.54
CA SER A 11 11.42 -7.85 -9.86
C SER A 11 12.26 -8.36 -8.70
N GLY A 12 11.80 -8.29 -7.44
CA GLY A 12 12.48 -8.80 -6.22
C GLY A 12 13.90 -8.29 -5.91
N ASN A 13 14.56 -7.68 -6.90
CA ASN A 13 16.01 -7.56 -6.99
C ASN A 13 16.50 -6.12 -6.82
N GLN A 14 15.59 -5.13 -6.75
CA GLN A 14 15.94 -3.74 -6.55
C GLN A 14 15.31 -3.21 -5.26
N PRO A 15 16.07 -2.48 -4.41
CA PRO A 15 15.51 -1.86 -3.21
C PRO A 15 14.43 -0.84 -3.59
N ALA A 16 13.32 -0.86 -2.83
CA ALA A 16 12.24 0.09 -3.03
C ALA A 16 12.71 1.53 -2.76
N GLN A 17 12.31 2.44 -3.64
CA GLN A 17 12.64 3.85 -3.63
C GLN A 17 11.41 4.71 -3.32
N ALA A 18 11.61 5.97 -2.96
CA ALA A 18 10.51 6.89 -2.67
C ALA A 18 9.53 7.05 -3.84
N ALA A 19 10.03 6.98 -5.08
CA ALA A 19 9.19 7.02 -6.29
C ALA A 19 8.23 5.81 -6.39
N ASP A 20 8.65 4.62 -5.92
CA ASP A 20 7.79 3.43 -5.91
C ASP A 20 6.64 3.60 -4.92
N ALA A 21 6.90 4.23 -3.77
CA ALA A 21 5.87 4.57 -2.79
C ALA A 21 4.86 5.56 -3.36
N VAL A 22 5.30 6.59 -4.11
CA VAL A 22 4.42 7.55 -4.78
C VAL A 22 3.52 6.84 -5.78
N ARG A 23 4.11 6.06 -6.70
CA ARG A 23 3.36 5.31 -7.73
C ARG A 23 2.33 4.35 -7.12
N LEU A 24 2.69 3.66 -6.04
CA LEU A 24 1.75 2.75 -5.38
C LEU A 24 0.58 3.52 -4.73
N ARG A 25 0.82 4.68 -4.10
CA ARG A 25 -0.27 5.50 -3.55
C ARG A 25 -1.21 5.98 -4.64
N GLU A 26 -0.67 6.48 -5.76
CA GLU A 26 -1.45 6.94 -6.91
C GLU A 26 -2.36 5.81 -7.41
N ARG A 27 -1.81 4.61 -7.62
CA ARG A 27 -2.60 3.44 -8.05
C ARG A 27 -3.65 2.99 -7.05
N ILE A 28 -3.35 3.02 -5.75
CA ILE A 28 -4.35 2.69 -4.72
C ILE A 28 -5.50 3.72 -4.74
N SER A 29 -5.19 5.01 -4.92
CA SER A 29 -6.19 6.06 -5.05
C SER A 29 -7.03 5.88 -6.31
N ASP A 30 -6.39 5.68 -7.46
CA ASP A 30 -7.06 5.58 -8.77
C ASP A 30 -7.90 4.31 -8.89
N GLU A 31 -7.33 3.16 -8.52
CA GLU A 31 -7.92 1.84 -8.77
C GLU A 31 -8.80 1.36 -7.60
N LEU A 32 -8.43 1.66 -6.35
CA LEU A 32 -9.15 1.18 -5.15
C LEU A 32 -9.96 2.27 -4.45
N ARG A 33 -9.86 3.53 -4.89
CA ARG A 33 -10.56 4.69 -4.30
C ARG A 33 -10.27 4.86 -2.82
N ALA A 34 -9.03 4.61 -2.42
CA ALA A 34 -8.57 4.73 -1.04
C ALA A 34 -7.30 5.57 -0.95
N GLU A 35 -7.23 6.44 0.06
CA GLU A 35 -6.02 7.22 0.37
C GLU A 35 -5.25 6.56 1.51
N VAL A 36 -3.98 6.26 1.26
CA VAL A 36 -3.13 5.55 2.22
C VAL A 36 -1.74 6.17 2.33
N ALA A 37 -1.12 5.98 3.49
CA ALA A 37 0.28 6.33 3.68
C ALA A 37 1.17 5.13 3.35
N VAL A 38 1.90 5.20 2.24
CA VAL A 38 3.01 4.29 1.89
C VAL A 38 4.32 5.06 1.91
N ASN A 39 5.37 4.50 2.50
CA ASN A 39 6.71 5.08 2.46
C ASN A 39 7.74 4.02 2.08
N ALA A 40 8.82 4.42 1.40
CA ALA A 40 9.99 3.58 1.22
C ALA A 40 10.95 3.75 2.40
N TRP A 41 11.34 2.65 3.02
CA TRP A 41 12.29 2.63 4.12
C TRP A 41 13.15 1.37 4.07
N ASN A 42 14.48 1.54 4.14
CA ASN A 42 15.45 0.45 4.10
C ASN A 42 15.21 -0.55 2.94
N GLY A 43 14.98 0.00 1.74
CA GLY A 43 14.72 -0.78 0.52
C GLY A 43 13.38 -1.53 0.48
N ARG A 44 12.42 -1.22 1.37
CA ARG A 44 11.08 -1.83 1.41
C ARG A 44 9.98 -0.77 1.42
N LEU A 45 8.84 -1.08 0.83
CA LEU A 45 7.64 -0.29 1.00
C LEU A 45 6.93 -0.65 2.30
N LEU A 46 6.50 0.36 3.04
CA LEU A 46 5.78 0.24 4.31
C LEU A 46 4.42 0.93 4.17
N LEU A 47 3.34 0.17 4.29
CA LEU A 47 1.98 0.69 4.38
C LEU A 47 1.65 0.99 5.84
N ARG A 48 1.18 2.20 6.13
CA ARG A 48 0.69 2.60 7.45
C ARG A 48 -0.84 2.63 7.44
N LEU A 49 -1.44 1.67 8.12
CA LEU A 49 -2.88 1.53 8.26
C LEU A 49 -3.36 2.12 9.60
N CYS A 50 -4.38 2.96 9.55
CA CYS A 50 -5.00 3.58 10.71
C CYS A 50 -6.49 3.27 10.74
N GLY A 51 -6.95 2.76 11.88
CA GLY A 51 -8.35 2.75 12.26
C GLY A 51 -8.76 4.14 12.73
N GLN A 52 -9.87 4.68 12.22
CA GLN A 52 -10.51 5.90 12.74
C GLN A 52 -12.00 5.67 12.97
N ILE A 53 -12.62 6.49 13.82
CA ILE A 53 -14.05 6.37 14.17
C ILE A 53 -15.00 6.50 12.97
N TYR A 54 -14.52 7.09 11.87
CA TYR A 54 -15.28 7.25 10.63
C TYR A 54 -15.10 6.08 9.66
N ASN A 55 -14.14 5.19 9.91
CA ASN A 55 -13.92 4.04 9.03
C ASN A 55 -14.88 2.91 9.32
N ARG A 56 -15.25 2.18 8.28
CA ARG A 56 -16.14 1.00 8.37
C ARG A 56 -15.36 -0.28 8.07
N PRO A 57 -15.74 -1.43 8.68
CA PRO A 57 -15.07 -2.71 8.41
C PRO A 57 -14.97 -3.07 6.92
N ASP A 58 -16.04 -2.82 6.15
CA ASP A 58 -16.11 -3.14 4.72
C ASP A 58 -15.10 -2.35 3.86
N GLU A 59 -14.70 -1.16 4.30
CA GLU A 59 -13.66 -0.37 3.63
C GLU A 59 -12.29 -1.06 3.71
N TYR A 60 -11.98 -1.69 4.85
CA TYR A 60 -10.75 -2.44 5.02
C TYR A 60 -10.76 -3.75 4.24
N GLU A 61 -11.90 -4.41 4.16
CA GLU A 61 -12.09 -5.63 3.36
C GLU A 61 -11.83 -5.34 1.88
N ARG A 62 -12.45 -4.30 1.32
CA ARG A 62 -12.23 -3.88 -0.07
C ARG A 62 -10.77 -3.53 -0.34
N LEU A 63 -10.12 -2.82 0.58
CA LEU A 63 -8.69 -2.50 0.46
C LEU A 63 -7.84 -3.79 0.47
N ALA A 64 -8.12 -4.72 1.38
CA ALA A 64 -7.40 -5.99 1.51
C ALA A 64 -7.57 -6.89 0.28
N GLU A 65 -8.74 -6.91 -0.34
CA GLU A 65 -9.01 -7.66 -1.57
C GLU A 65 -8.33 -7.06 -2.81
N GLY A 66 -8.27 -5.73 -2.89
CA GLY A 66 -7.70 -5.02 -4.03
C GLY A 66 -6.17 -4.96 -4.04
N LEU A 67 -5.55 -4.73 -2.87
CA LEU A 67 -4.10 -4.52 -2.74
C LEU A 67 -3.22 -5.60 -3.41
N PRO A 68 -3.49 -6.91 -3.25
CA PRO A 68 -2.65 -7.95 -3.85
C PRO A 68 -2.54 -7.85 -5.37
N LYS A 69 -3.56 -7.33 -6.07
CA LYS A 69 -3.53 -7.15 -7.53
C LYS A 69 -2.54 -6.04 -7.92
N LEU A 70 -2.49 -4.97 -7.15
CA LEU A 70 -1.59 -3.83 -7.40
C LEU A 70 -0.12 -4.15 -7.09
N LEU A 71 0.13 -5.08 -6.18
CA LEU A 71 1.48 -5.46 -5.75
C LEU A 71 2.14 -6.51 -6.66
N ARG A 72 1.36 -7.21 -7.49
CA ARG A 72 1.85 -8.26 -8.41
C ARG A 72 2.13 -7.76 -9.83
N SER A 73 1.58 -6.60 -10.19
CA SER A 73 1.78 -5.89 -11.47
C SER A 73 3.03 -5.02 -11.43
#